data_AF-A0A950IXV4-F1
#
_entry.id   AF-A0A950IXV4-F1
#
_cell.length_a   1.000
_cell.length_b   1.000
_cell.length_c   1.000
_cell.angle_alpha   90.00
_cell.angle_beta   90.00
_cell.angle_gamma   90.00
#
_symmetry.space_group_name_H-M   'P 1'
#
loop_
_entity.id
_entity.type
_entity.pdbx_description
1 polymer ?
#
loop_
_entity_poly.entity_id
_entity_poly.type
_entity_poly.pdbx_seq_one_letter_code
_entity_poly.pdbx_strand_id
1 'polypeptide(L)'
;MQNYFNYFTEIEEHFQRRRGSLLLLSTLDWALVETWQEAGVPLEAVLRGIDAAFDKYDARKGRARARRINGLAYCSQEVMAAVEDMKEASVGTDKGARREQANAGFEPERIAAHLDGCAGQIEQAGITGLVAQVAGPLAEGLRSSAAEVRASAPNLEELERRLTVMEEKLLSAMMAGTAEDDLVALREESARQLAPYRSRMQAAQIRQVEQQFLHKRLLEKYRLPRLSLFYMSQA
;
A
#
# COMPACT_ATOMS: atom_id res chain seq x y z
N MET A 1 -12.91 8.46 -14.12
CA MET A 1 -12.73 7.24 -13.30
C MET A 1 -11.79 6.32 -14.06
N GLN A 2 -10.47 6.44 -13.85
CA GLN A 2 -9.54 5.42 -14.34
C GLN A 2 -9.82 4.15 -13.51
N ASN A 3 -10.19 3.07 -14.20
CA ASN A 3 -10.70 1.85 -13.60
C ASN A 3 -9.69 1.27 -12.61
N TYR A 4 -10.06 1.23 -11.32
CA TYR A 4 -9.29 0.66 -10.21
C TYR A 4 -8.58 -0.64 -10.63
N PHE A 5 -9.32 -1.60 -11.17
CA PHE A 5 -8.76 -2.88 -11.61
C PHE A 5 -7.70 -2.74 -12.71
N ASN A 6 -7.95 -1.91 -13.73
CA ASN A 6 -7.01 -1.70 -14.82
C ASN A 6 -5.69 -1.07 -14.34
N TYR A 7 -5.78 -0.10 -13.42
CA TYR A 7 -4.60 0.57 -12.87
C TYR A 7 -3.67 -0.44 -12.17
N PHE A 8 -4.22 -1.32 -11.34
CA PHE A 8 -3.43 -2.29 -10.59
C PHE A 8 -2.93 -3.44 -11.46
N THR A 9 -3.73 -3.94 -12.42
CA THR A 9 -3.29 -5.03 -13.32
C THR A 9 -2.14 -4.61 -14.20
N GLU A 10 -2.19 -3.42 -14.78
CA GLU A 10 -1.13 -2.89 -15.65
C GLU A 10 0.19 -2.74 -14.88
N ILE A 11 0.13 -2.26 -13.64
CA ILE A 11 1.30 -2.12 -12.76
C ILE A 11 1.89 -3.50 -12.40
N GLU A 12 1.04 -4.44 -11.98
CA GLU A 12 1.49 -5.80 -11.62
C GLU A 12 2.12 -6.52 -12.82
N GLU A 13 1.49 -6.49 -13.98
CA GLU A 13 2.01 -7.13 -15.20
C GLU A 13 3.34 -6.51 -15.63
N HIS A 14 3.45 -5.17 -15.58
CA HIS A 14 4.68 -4.48 -15.93
C HIS A 14 5.81 -4.80 -14.95
N PHE A 15 5.53 -4.81 -13.64
CA PHE A 15 6.50 -5.17 -12.61
C PHE A 15 6.97 -6.62 -12.74
N GLN A 16 6.05 -7.57 -12.99
CA GLN A 16 6.39 -8.97 -13.25
C GLN A 16 7.30 -9.13 -14.48
N ARG A 17 6.99 -8.41 -15.56
CA ARG A 17 7.81 -8.38 -16.78
C ARG A 17 9.23 -7.89 -16.49
N ARG A 18 9.39 -6.75 -15.80
CA ARG A 18 10.72 -6.20 -15.46
C ARG A 18 11.51 -7.07 -14.48
N ARG A 19 10.85 -7.72 -13.52
CA ARG A 19 11.49 -8.60 -12.54
C ARG A 19 11.86 -9.98 -13.11
N GLY A 20 11.25 -10.40 -14.23
CA GLY A 20 11.44 -11.72 -14.82
C GLY A 20 10.94 -12.87 -13.93
N SER A 21 9.95 -12.60 -13.08
CA SER A 21 9.37 -13.57 -12.15
C SER A 21 7.86 -13.40 -12.07
N LEU A 22 7.14 -14.52 -12.15
CA LEU A 22 5.68 -14.62 -12.10
C LEU A 22 5.11 -14.53 -10.67
N LEU A 23 5.92 -14.21 -9.66
CA LEU A 23 5.40 -13.98 -8.32
C LEU A 23 4.46 -12.76 -8.36
N LEU A 24 3.32 -12.84 -7.69
CA LEU A 24 2.40 -11.71 -7.64
C LEU A 24 2.98 -10.59 -6.79
N LEU A 25 2.42 -9.39 -6.92
CA LEU A 25 2.73 -8.30 -5.99
C LEU A 25 2.41 -8.75 -4.56
N SER A 26 3.24 -8.39 -3.59
CA SER A 26 2.92 -8.66 -2.18
C SER A 26 1.71 -7.83 -1.73
N THR A 27 1.06 -8.20 -0.64
CA THR A 27 -0.03 -7.39 -0.04
C THR A 27 0.42 -5.95 0.23
N LEU A 28 1.68 -5.75 0.61
CA LEU A 28 2.31 -4.45 0.80
C LEU A 28 2.50 -3.68 -0.52
N ASP A 29 2.85 -4.38 -1.60
CA ASP A 29 2.97 -3.74 -2.92
C ASP A 29 1.61 -3.30 -3.47
N TRP A 30 0.55 -4.09 -3.21
CA TRP A 30 -0.83 -3.68 -3.52
C TRP A 30 -1.24 -2.43 -2.77
N ALA A 31 -0.92 -2.37 -1.47
CA ALA A 31 -1.18 -1.21 -0.66
C ALA A 31 -0.53 0.08 -1.18
N LEU A 32 0.71 -0.05 -1.67
CA LEU A 32 1.44 1.05 -2.28
C LEU A 32 0.78 1.52 -3.58
N VAL A 33 0.32 0.59 -4.43
CA VAL A 33 -0.41 0.92 -5.66
C VAL A 33 -1.73 1.62 -5.37
N GLU A 34 -2.44 1.19 -4.32
CA GLU A 34 -3.66 1.85 -3.84
C GLU A 34 -3.38 3.30 -3.41
N THR A 35 -2.31 3.51 -2.64
CA THR A 35 -1.88 4.85 -2.21
C THR A 35 -1.60 5.76 -3.40
N TRP A 36 -0.94 5.26 -4.44
CA TRP A 36 -0.71 6.02 -5.68
C TRP A 36 -2.01 6.35 -6.41
N GLN A 37 -2.93 5.38 -6.50
CA GLN A 37 -4.20 5.56 -7.18
C GLN A 37 -5.08 6.62 -6.47
N GLU A 38 -5.13 6.60 -5.14
CA GLU A 38 -5.85 7.59 -4.33
C GLU A 38 -5.22 8.98 -4.40
N ALA A 39 -3.88 9.05 -4.47
CA ALA A 39 -3.15 10.31 -4.71
C ALA A 39 -3.26 10.82 -6.16
N GLY A 40 -3.97 10.12 -7.04
CA GLY A 40 -4.16 10.50 -8.44
C GLY A 40 -2.89 10.40 -9.28
N VAL A 41 -1.95 9.55 -8.88
CA VAL A 41 -0.72 9.29 -9.65
C VAL A 41 -1.08 8.68 -11.01
N PRO A 42 -0.61 9.24 -12.14
CA PRO A 42 -0.88 8.67 -13.46
C PRO A 42 -0.21 7.31 -13.64
N LEU A 43 -0.91 6.36 -14.29
CA LEU A 43 -0.38 5.03 -14.59
C LEU A 43 0.99 5.09 -15.29
N GLU A 44 1.13 5.96 -16.28
CA GLU A 44 2.38 6.15 -17.03
C GLU A 44 3.56 6.54 -16.13
N ALA A 45 3.32 7.35 -15.10
CA ALA A 45 4.35 7.72 -14.14
C ALA A 45 4.82 6.51 -13.33
N VAL A 46 3.87 5.65 -12.91
CA VAL A 46 4.21 4.41 -12.20
C VAL A 46 5.04 3.47 -13.07
N LEU A 47 4.60 3.22 -14.30
CA LEU A 47 5.32 2.33 -15.22
C LEU A 47 6.74 2.85 -15.48
N ARG A 48 6.88 4.16 -15.75
CA ARG A 48 8.19 4.79 -15.97
C ARG A 48 9.11 4.73 -14.75
N GLY A 49 8.55 4.92 -13.55
CA GLY A 49 9.30 4.80 -12.30
C GLY A 49 9.78 3.37 -12.05
N ILE A 50 8.96 2.37 -12.35
CA ILE A 50 9.38 0.96 -12.28
C ILE A 50 10.54 0.72 -13.24
N ASP A 51 10.43 1.12 -14.51
CA ASP A 51 11.51 0.98 -15.48
C ASP A 51 12.81 1.64 -15.00
N ALA A 52 12.74 2.90 -14.54
CA ALA A 52 13.90 3.64 -14.05
C ALA A 52 14.57 2.99 -12.83
N ALA A 53 13.78 2.43 -11.91
CA ALA A 53 14.30 1.71 -10.74
C ALA A 53 15.06 0.45 -11.14
N PHE A 54 14.51 -0.33 -12.08
CA PHE A 54 15.17 -1.52 -12.60
C PHE A 54 16.41 -1.18 -13.43
N ASP A 55 16.37 -0.14 -14.27
CA ASP A 55 17.52 0.31 -15.06
C ASP A 55 18.68 0.75 -14.15
N LYS A 56 18.40 1.50 -13.08
CA LYS A 56 19.39 1.89 -12.06
C LYS A 56 19.97 0.68 -11.33
N TYR A 57 19.16 -0.32 -11.06
CA TYR A 57 19.60 -1.57 -10.44
C TYR A 57 20.50 -2.37 -11.38
N ASP A 58 20.11 -2.55 -12.64
CA ASP A 58 20.89 -3.29 -13.62
C ASP A 58 22.23 -2.59 -13.92
N ALA A 59 22.26 -1.24 -13.95
CA ALA A 59 23.50 -0.48 -14.06
C ALA A 59 24.48 -0.68 -12.89
N ARG A 60 23.97 -0.96 -11.67
CA ARG A 60 24.78 -1.24 -10.48
C ARG A 60 25.25 -2.70 -10.37
N LYS A 61 24.61 -3.61 -11.09
CA LYS A 61 24.82 -5.07 -11.05
C LYS A 61 26.24 -5.52 -11.46
N GLY A 62 27.02 -4.63 -12.07
CA GLY A 62 28.46 -4.82 -12.33
C GLY A 62 29.34 -4.85 -11.07
N ARG A 63 28.83 -4.49 -9.88
CA ARG A 63 29.57 -4.48 -8.61
C ARG A 63 28.84 -5.30 -7.54
N ALA A 64 29.13 -6.60 -7.53
CA ALA A 64 28.74 -7.59 -6.50
C ALA A 64 27.23 -7.89 -6.33
N ARG A 65 26.87 -9.17 -6.55
CA ARG A 65 25.73 -9.96 -6.02
C ARG A 65 24.57 -9.14 -5.39
N ALA A 66 23.99 -8.19 -6.13
CA ALA A 66 22.94 -7.33 -5.61
C ALA A 66 21.66 -8.15 -5.41
N ARG A 67 21.06 -8.05 -4.22
CA ARG A 67 19.74 -8.65 -3.90
C ARG A 67 18.71 -8.24 -4.96
N ARG A 68 17.85 -9.15 -5.40
CA ARG A 68 16.80 -8.85 -6.39
C ARG A 68 15.84 -7.77 -5.86
N ILE A 69 15.28 -6.96 -6.76
CA ILE A 69 14.15 -6.09 -6.44
C ILE A 69 12.95 -7.00 -6.17
N ASN A 70 12.51 -7.07 -4.91
CA ASN A 70 11.47 -8.01 -4.49
C ASN A 70 10.07 -7.37 -4.41
N GLY A 71 9.96 -6.04 -4.32
CA GLY A 71 8.69 -5.32 -4.21
C GLY A 71 8.74 -3.91 -4.81
N LEU A 72 7.56 -3.33 -5.05
CA LEU A 72 7.31 -1.99 -5.58
C LEU A 72 7.77 -0.87 -4.65
N ALA A 73 7.90 -1.15 -3.34
CA ALA A 73 8.48 -0.18 -2.40
C ALA A 73 9.87 0.34 -2.87
N TYR A 74 10.66 -0.51 -3.52
CA TYR A 74 11.94 -0.12 -4.12
C TYR A 74 11.78 0.88 -5.28
N CYS A 75 10.68 0.81 -6.00
CA CYS A 75 10.39 1.66 -7.15
C CYS A 75 9.76 3.01 -6.73
N SER A 76 9.30 3.15 -5.49
CA SER A 76 8.51 4.29 -5.03
C SER A 76 9.18 5.65 -5.28
N GLN A 77 10.47 5.77 -5.01
CA GLN A 77 11.21 7.01 -5.26
C GLN A 77 11.24 7.39 -6.74
N GLU A 78 11.41 6.40 -7.62
CA GLU A 78 11.47 6.61 -9.07
C GLU A 78 10.08 6.88 -9.66
N VAL A 79 9.03 6.30 -9.08
CA VAL A 79 7.63 6.59 -9.43
C VAL A 79 7.30 8.04 -9.09
N MET A 80 7.60 8.50 -7.87
CA MET A 80 7.40 9.90 -7.50
C MET A 80 8.25 10.84 -8.36
N ALA A 81 9.46 10.40 -8.74
CA ALA A 81 10.29 11.15 -9.68
C ALA A 81 9.69 11.28 -11.07
N ALA A 82 9.08 10.22 -11.59
CA ALA A 82 8.37 10.27 -12.86
C ALA A 82 7.13 11.18 -12.77
N VAL A 83 6.42 11.21 -11.63
CA VAL A 83 5.30 12.12 -11.40
C VAL A 83 5.76 13.58 -11.45
N GLU A 84 6.86 13.91 -10.77
CA GLU A 84 7.46 15.24 -10.79
C GLU A 84 7.97 15.59 -12.18
N ASP A 85 8.72 14.72 -12.84
CA ASP A 85 9.21 14.94 -14.21
C ASP A 85 8.04 15.20 -15.19
N MET A 86 6.90 14.53 -15.02
CA MET A 86 5.69 14.79 -15.82
C MET A 86 5.04 16.14 -15.50
N LYS A 87 5.09 16.59 -14.23
CA LYS A 87 4.65 17.92 -13.82
C LYS A 87 5.62 19.02 -14.29
N GLU A 88 6.93 18.79 -14.22
CA GLU A 88 8.01 19.69 -14.65
C GLU A 88 8.13 19.75 -16.18
N ALA A 89 7.81 18.67 -16.90
CA ALA A 89 7.65 18.71 -18.37
C ALA A 89 6.50 19.66 -18.81
N SER A 90 5.65 20.08 -17.86
CA SER A 90 4.62 21.10 -18.05
C SER A 90 5.11 22.51 -17.69
N VAL A 91 6.11 22.65 -16.82
CA VAL A 91 6.71 23.92 -16.36
C VAL A 91 8.16 23.63 -15.92
N GLY A 92 9.15 23.90 -16.79
CA GLY A 92 10.53 23.47 -16.53
C GLY A 92 11.24 24.23 -15.40
N THR A 93 11.91 23.53 -14.48
CA THR A 93 13.03 24.05 -13.66
C THR A 93 13.84 22.93 -12.95
N ASP A 94 15.02 23.30 -12.42
CA ASP A 94 16.27 22.54 -12.18
C ASP A 94 16.32 21.38 -11.15
N LYS A 95 17.13 20.36 -11.50
CA LYS A 95 17.33 19.07 -10.80
C LYS A 95 18.35 19.06 -9.63
N GLY A 96 18.63 20.21 -9.01
CA GLY A 96 19.72 20.36 -8.03
C GLY A 96 19.39 20.01 -6.56
N ALA A 97 18.13 20.15 -6.12
CA ALA A 97 17.74 20.10 -4.70
C ALA A 97 17.32 18.71 -4.16
N ARG A 98 17.35 17.68 -5.02
CA ARG A 98 16.59 16.42 -4.86
C ARG A 98 17.15 15.41 -3.85
N ARG A 99 18.37 15.59 -3.34
CA ARG A 99 19.04 14.57 -2.48
C ARG A 99 18.72 14.68 -0.99
N GLU A 100 18.26 15.82 -0.50
CA GLU A 100 17.96 16.02 0.93
C GLU A 100 16.51 15.68 1.32
N GLN A 101 15.59 15.66 0.36
CA GLN A 101 14.17 15.31 0.61
C GLN A 101 13.90 13.81 0.76
N ALA A 102 14.84 12.94 0.39
CA ALA A 102 14.64 11.49 0.37
C ALA A 102 14.52 10.82 1.76
N ASN A 103 14.97 11.50 2.83
CA ASN A 103 14.73 11.07 4.23
C ASN A 103 13.52 11.77 4.88
N ALA A 104 12.95 12.80 4.27
CA ALA A 104 11.93 13.67 4.88
C ALA A 104 10.53 13.02 5.06
N GLY A 105 10.42 11.70 4.89
CA GLY A 105 9.17 10.95 4.91
C GLY A 105 8.94 10.08 6.14
N PHE A 106 9.98 9.62 6.85
CA PHE A 106 9.87 8.64 7.94
C PHE A 106 10.46 9.16 9.26
N GLU A 107 10.28 10.45 9.51
CA GLU A 107 10.68 11.05 10.78
C GLU A 107 9.90 10.42 11.94
N PRO A 108 10.54 10.12 13.09
CA PRO A 108 9.89 9.43 14.20
C PRO A 108 8.57 10.08 14.64
N GLU A 109 8.51 11.41 14.67
CA GLU A 109 7.28 12.11 15.04
C GLU A 109 6.16 11.93 14.01
N ARG A 110 6.49 11.86 12.72
CA ARG A 110 5.50 11.62 11.66
C ARG A 110 4.94 10.22 11.74
N ILE A 111 5.80 9.23 11.97
CA ILE A 111 5.40 7.84 12.20
C ILE A 111 4.51 7.74 13.43
N ALA A 112 4.92 8.35 14.55
CA ALA A 112 4.14 8.32 15.78
C ALA A 112 2.78 9.01 15.62
N ALA A 113 2.72 10.14 14.91
CA ALA A 113 1.47 10.82 14.58
C ALA A 113 0.53 9.97 13.70
N HIS A 114 1.08 9.24 12.72
CA HIS A 114 0.30 8.28 11.92
C HIS A 114 -0.31 7.18 12.79
N LEU A 115 0.49 6.58 13.67
CA LEU A 115 0.04 5.52 14.58
C LEU A 115 -1.03 6.01 15.56
N ASP A 116 -0.86 7.22 16.12
CA ASP A 116 -1.86 7.87 16.98
C ASP A 116 -3.14 8.19 16.21
N GLY A 117 -3.02 8.64 14.96
CA GLY A 117 -4.15 8.88 14.06
C GLY A 117 -4.93 7.60 13.79
N CYS A 118 -4.24 6.50 13.49
CA CYS A 118 -4.87 5.20 13.29
C CYS A 118 -5.60 4.72 14.56
N ALA A 119 -4.96 4.83 15.74
CA ALA A 119 -5.58 4.46 17.01
C ALA A 119 -6.85 5.29 17.28
N GLY A 120 -6.77 6.62 17.11
CA GLY A 120 -7.91 7.51 17.30
C GLY A 120 -9.08 7.21 16.36
N GLN A 121 -8.81 6.86 15.10
CA GLN A 121 -9.86 6.46 14.16
C GLN A 121 -10.53 5.14 14.57
N ILE A 122 -9.74 4.16 15.03
CA ILE A 122 -10.30 2.89 15.55
C ILE A 122 -11.22 3.16 16.75
N GLU A 123 -10.79 4.00 17.68
CA GLU A 123 -11.57 4.36 18.88
C GLU A 123 -12.86 5.12 18.52
N GLN A 124 -12.82 5.99 17.51
CA GLN A 124 -13.96 6.79 17.07
C GLN A 124 -14.93 6.05 16.15
N ALA A 125 -14.54 4.91 15.57
CA ALA A 125 -15.34 4.17 14.62
C ALA A 125 -16.63 3.56 15.21
N GLY A 126 -16.78 3.54 16.54
CA GLY A 126 -18.00 3.06 17.20
C GLY A 126 -18.25 1.56 16.99
N ILE A 127 -17.18 0.79 16.85
CA ILE A 127 -17.23 -0.65 16.55
C ILE A 127 -17.86 -1.41 17.72
N THR A 128 -18.71 -2.39 17.41
CA THR A 128 -19.38 -3.24 18.39
C THR A 128 -19.15 -4.73 18.12
N GLY A 129 -19.54 -5.58 19.07
CA GLY A 129 -19.49 -7.04 18.92
C GLY A 129 -18.07 -7.61 18.86
N LEU A 130 -17.88 -8.67 18.08
CA LEU A 130 -16.61 -9.39 17.96
C LEU A 130 -15.46 -8.50 17.48
N VAL A 131 -15.74 -7.58 16.55
CA VAL A 131 -14.71 -6.69 15.99
C VAL A 131 -14.17 -5.75 17.07
N ALA A 132 -15.00 -5.30 18.01
CA ALA A 132 -14.58 -4.41 19.09
C ALA A 132 -13.56 -5.07 20.04
N GLN A 133 -13.70 -6.38 20.28
CA GLN A 133 -12.80 -7.15 21.15
C GLN A 133 -11.36 -7.20 20.60
N VAL A 134 -11.21 -7.06 19.28
CA VAL A 134 -9.90 -7.02 18.61
C VAL A 134 -9.44 -5.59 18.39
N ALA A 135 -10.34 -4.70 17.98
CA ALA A 135 -10.05 -3.30 17.67
C ALA A 135 -9.49 -2.51 18.88
N GLY A 136 -10.08 -2.67 20.07
CA GLY A 136 -9.65 -1.97 21.29
C GLY A 136 -8.18 -2.24 21.66
N PRO A 137 -7.78 -3.50 21.87
CA PRO A 137 -6.40 -3.86 22.16
C PRO A 137 -5.41 -3.45 21.05
N LEU A 138 -5.85 -3.46 19.79
CA LEU A 138 -5.01 -2.98 18.68
C LEU A 138 -4.78 -1.47 18.74
N ALA A 139 -5.80 -0.67 19.08
CA ALA A 139 -5.64 0.77 19.26
C ALA A 139 -4.66 1.09 20.40
N GLU A 140 -4.76 0.39 21.54
CA GLU A 140 -3.80 0.51 22.64
C GLU A 140 -2.38 0.13 22.20
N GLY A 141 -2.24 -0.96 21.44
CA GLY A 141 -0.96 -1.39 20.87
C GLY A 141 -0.35 -0.34 19.92
N LEU A 142 -1.17 0.33 19.09
CA LEU A 142 -0.73 1.41 18.21
C LEU A 142 -0.21 2.61 19.03
N ARG A 143 -0.90 2.99 20.12
CA ARG A 143 -0.44 4.07 21.01
C ARG A 143 0.87 3.74 21.72
N SER A 144 1.04 2.50 22.20
CA SER A 144 2.32 2.04 22.77
C SER A 144 3.45 2.14 21.74
N SER A 145 3.17 1.75 20.50
CA SER A 145 4.11 1.84 19.38
C SER A 145 4.52 3.27 19.08
N ALA A 146 3.56 4.20 19.08
CA ALA A 146 3.81 5.61 18.87
C ALA A 146 4.72 6.18 19.97
N ALA A 147 4.49 5.80 21.23
CA ALA A 147 5.34 6.21 22.36
C ALA A 147 6.77 5.64 22.24
N GLU A 148 6.93 4.38 21.84
CA GLU A 148 8.23 3.75 21.61
C GLU A 148 9.01 4.44 20.48
N VAL A 149 8.35 4.73 19.36
CA VAL A 149 8.93 5.45 18.21
C VAL A 149 9.42 6.84 18.60
N ARG A 150 8.68 7.56 19.46
CA ARG A 150 9.12 8.87 19.98
C ARG A 150 10.33 8.76 20.91
N ALA A 151 10.41 7.70 21.69
CA ALA A 151 11.49 7.48 22.64
C ALA A 151 12.79 7.01 21.97
N SER A 152 12.70 6.23 20.89
CA SER A 152 13.85 5.67 20.18
C SER A 152 13.59 5.57 18.69
N ALA A 153 14.64 5.77 17.89
CA ALA A 153 14.59 5.51 16.45
C ALA A 153 14.10 4.08 16.18
N PRO A 154 12.99 3.89 15.44
CA PRO A 154 12.41 2.58 15.23
C PRO A 154 13.16 1.79 14.16
N ASN A 155 13.15 0.47 14.28
CA ASN A 155 13.40 -0.40 13.14
C ASN A 155 12.14 -0.43 12.26
N LEU A 156 12.17 0.30 11.14
CA LEU A 156 11.01 0.44 10.24
C LEU A 156 10.51 -0.89 9.68
N GLU A 157 11.40 -1.84 9.37
CA GLU A 157 11.01 -3.15 8.84
C GLU A 157 10.24 -3.97 9.88
N GLU A 158 10.69 -3.92 11.13
CA GLU A 158 10.04 -4.64 12.23
C GLU A 158 8.71 -3.98 12.62
N LEU A 159 8.67 -2.64 12.65
CA LEU A 159 7.45 -1.89 12.88
C LEU A 159 6.39 -2.22 11.81
N GLU A 160 6.76 -2.21 10.53
CA GLU A 160 5.85 -2.52 9.43
C GLU A 160 5.35 -3.97 9.47
N ARG A 161 6.21 -4.94 9.82
CA ARG A 161 5.78 -6.33 10.04
C ARG A 161 4.73 -6.43 11.13
N ARG A 162 4.93 -5.71 12.24
CA ARG A 162 3.98 -5.71 13.35
C ARG A 162 2.65 -5.07 12.95
N LEU A 163 2.69 -3.95 12.22
CA LEU A 163 1.47 -3.30 11.69
C LEU A 163 0.71 -4.21 10.71
N THR A 164 1.43 -4.96 9.87
CA THR A 164 0.84 -5.96 8.98
C THR A 164 0.06 -7.00 9.77
N VAL A 165 0.66 -7.57 10.82
CA VAL A 165 -0.01 -8.58 11.68
C VAL A 165 -1.23 -7.98 12.39
N MET A 166 -1.14 -6.73 12.85
CA MET A 166 -2.25 -6.02 13.48
C MET A 166 -3.41 -5.82 12.51
N GLU A 167 -3.13 -5.42 11.28
CA GLU A 167 -4.13 -5.23 10.22
C GLU A 167 -4.78 -6.57 9.82
N GLU A 168 -4.01 -7.64 9.66
CA GLU A 168 -4.54 -8.97 9.34
C GLU A 168 -5.48 -9.51 10.44
N LYS A 169 -5.14 -9.28 11.71
CA LYS A 169 -6.02 -9.62 12.85
C LYS A 169 -7.33 -8.84 12.79
N LEU A 170 -7.25 -7.55 12.52
CA LEU A 170 -8.42 -6.67 12.40
C LEU A 170 -9.32 -7.09 11.23
N LEU A 171 -8.73 -7.34 10.06
CA LEU A 171 -9.43 -7.85 8.87
C LEU A 171 -10.11 -9.19 9.14
N SER A 172 -9.44 -10.11 9.83
CA SER A 172 -10.02 -11.41 10.21
C SER A 172 -11.22 -11.24 11.13
N ALA A 173 -11.15 -10.32 12.11
CA ALA A 173 -12.26 -10.00 12.98
C ALA A 173 -13.43 -9.37 12.23
N MET A 174 -13.17 -8.44 11.29
CA MET A 174 -14.20 -7.84 10.44
C MET A 174 -14.89 -8.87 9.55
N MET A 175 -14.13 -9.80 8.94
CA MET A 175 -14.71 -10.90 8.16
C MET A 175 -15.61 -11.79 9.03
N ALA A 176 -15.16 -12.15 10.23
CA ALA A 176 -15.94 -12.98 11.14
C ALA A 176 -17.16 -12.26 11.75
N GLY A 177 -17.08 -10.94 11.91
CA GLY A 177 -18.13 -10.11 12.48
C GLY A 177 -19.14 -9.56 11.46
N THR A 178 -18.90 -9.74 10.16
CA THR A 178 -19.81 -9.30 9.10
C THR A 178 -20.84 -10.40 8.80
N ALA A 179 -22.11 -10.03 8.62
CA ALA A 179 -23.17 -10.96 8.26
C ALA A 179 -22.88 -11.68 6.92
N GLU A 180 -23.31 -12.93 6.80
CA GLU A 180 -23.05 -13.75 5.62
C GLU A 180 -23.60 -13.11 4.33
N ASP A 181 -24.83 -12.61 4.37
CA ASP A 181 -25.48 -11.95 3.22
C ASP A 181 -24.69 -10.73 2.74
N ASP A 182 -24.11 -9.94 3.66
CA ASP A 182 -23.27 -8.79 3.32
C ASP A 182 -21.97 -9.25 2.64
N LEU A 183 -21.35 -10.33 3.11
CA LEU A 183 -20.15 -10.88 2.49
C LEU A 183 -20.43 -11.45 1.09
N VAL A 184 -21.59 -12.06 0.88
CA VAL A 184 -22.03 -12.52 -0.45
C VAL A 184 -22.22 -11.32 -1.37
N ALA A 185 -22.91 -10.27 -0.93
CA ALA A 185 -23.13 -9.06 -1.72
C ALA A 185 -21.81 -8.39 -2.14
N LEU A 186 -20.83 -8.27 -1.23
CA LEU A 186 -19.50 -7.73 -1.53
C LEU A 186 -18.74 -8.58 -2.57
N ARG A 187 -18.86 -9.91 -2.50
CA ARG A 187 -18.24 -10.81 -3.49
C ARG A 187 -18.88 -10.68 -4.86
N GLU A 188 -20.20 -10.59 -4.93
CA GLU A 188 -20.91 -10.35 -6.20
C GLU A 188 -20.53 -9.01 -6.82
N GLU A 189 -20.41 -7.97 -6.00
CA GLU A 189 -19.97 -6.66 -6.46
C GLU A 189 -18.56 -6.73 -7.07
N SER A 190 -17.61 -7.36 -6.36
CA SER A 190 -16.26 -7.61 -6.85
C SER A 190 -16.27 -8.34 -8.20
N ALA A 191 -17.05 -9.42 -8.31
CA ALA A 191 -17.16 -10.20 -9.53
C ALA A 191 -17.73 -9.40 -10.70
N ARG A 192 -18.73 -8.54 -10.46
CA ARG A 192 -19.30 -7.65 -11.49
C ARG A 192 -18.26 -6.65 -12.00
N GLN A 193 -17.48 -6.04 -11.11
CA GLN A 193 -16.47 -5.06 -11.51
C GLN A 193 -15.25 -5.72 -12.19
N LEU A 194 -14.94 -6.96 -11.84
CA LEU A 194 -13.86 -7.74 -12.44
C LEU A 194 -14.20 -8.38 -13.79
N ALA A 195 -15.49 -8.58 -14.09
CA ALA A 195 -15.95 -9.27 -15.29
C ALA A 195 -15.28 -8.80 -16.61
N PRO A 196 -15.05 -7.48 -16.85
CA PRO A 196 -14.41 -7.02 -18.08
C PRO A 196 -12.93 -7.40 -18.22
N TYR A 197 -12.24 -7.68 -17.11
CA TYR A 197 -10.78 -7.87 -17.07
C TYR A 197 -10.39 -9.34 -16.86
N ARG A 198 -11.34 -10.17 -16.40
CA ARG A 198 -11.12 -11.55 -15.99
C ARG A 198 -10.39 -12.42 -17.03
N SER A 199 -10.66 -12.23 -18.31
CA SER A 199 -10.06 -13.02 -19.41
C SER A 199 -8.57 -12.73 -19.63
N ARG A 200 -8.06 -11.60 -19.13
CA ARG A 200 -6.66 -11.20 -19.24
C ARG A 200 -5.83 -11.56 -18.01
N MET A 201 -6.48 -11.99 -16.93
CA MET A 201 -5.84 -12.21 -15.63
C MET A 201 -5.70 -13.70 -15.30
N GLN A 202 -4.59 -14.06 -14.66
CA GLN A 202 -4.40 -15.41 -14.13
C GLN A 202 -5.32 -15.66 -12.93
N ALA A 203 -5.71 -16.90 -12.69
CA ALA A 203 -6.60 -17.27 -11.59
C ALA A 203 -6.08 -16.82 -10.20
N ALA A 204 -4.76 -16.81 -10.01
CA ALA A 204 -4.15 -16.33 -8.77
C ALA A 204 -4.26 -14.80 -8.62
N GLN A 205 -4.10 -14.05 -9.72
CA GLN A 205 -4.30 -12.59 -9.75
C GLN A 205 -5.75 -12.23 -9.45
N ILE A 206 -6.71 -12.95 -10.06
CA ILE A 206 -8.15 -12.73 -9.81
C ILE A 206 -8.45 -12.89 -8.31
N ARG A 207 -8.01 -13.99 -7.69
CA ARG A 207 -8.23 -14.22 -6.25
C ARG A 207 -7.60 -13.13 -5.39
N GLN A 208 -6.39 -12.70 -5.72
CA GLN A 208 -5.71 -11.66 -4.97
C GLN A 208 -6.45 -10.33 -5.05
N VAL A 209 -6.91 -9.97 -6.24
CA VAL A 209 -7.66 -8.73 -6.47
C VAL A 209 -9.03 -8.77 -5.79
N GLU A 210 -9.74 -9.90 -5.85
CA GLU A 210 -10.98 -10.11 -5.11
C GLU A 210 -10.76 -9.95 -3.60
N GLN A 211 -9.66 -10.49 -3.07
CA GLN A 211 -9.29 -10.37 -1.67
C GLN A 211 -8.99 -8.92 -1.27
N GLN A 212 -8.20 -8.19 -2.05
CA GLN A 212 -7.89 -6.78 -1.77
C GLN A 212 -9.13 -5.90 -1.85
N PHE A 213 -10.02 -6.15 -2.82
CA PHE A 213 -11.31 -5.46 -2.91
C PHE A 213 -12.16 -5.70 -1.65
N LEU A 214 -12.25 -6.95 -1.19
CA LEU A 214 -12.99 -7.28 0.02
C LEU A 214 -12.40 -6.58 1.26
N HIS A 215 -11.08 -6.59 1.41
CA HIS A 215 -10.41 -5.90 2.50
C HIS A 215 -10.71 -4.40 2.50
N LYS A 216 -10.58 -3.74 1.34
CA LYS A 216 -10.90 -2.31 1.18
C LYS A 216 -12.35 -2.02 1.58
N ARG A 217 -13.30 -2.81 1.09
CA ARG A 217 -14.74 -2.64 1.39
C ARG A 217 -15.07 -2.85 2.86
N LEU A 218 -14.42 -3.80 3.52
CA LEU A 218 -14.59 -4.01 4.95
C LEU A 218 -14.07 -2.82 5.74
N LEU A 219 -12.87 -2.34 5.44
CA LEU A 219 -12.30 -1.15 6.10
C LEU A 219 -13.20 0.08 5.91
N GLU A 220 -13.72 0.32 4.70
CA GLU A 220 -14.69 1.39 4.42
C GLU A 220 -15.97 1.24 5.26
N LYS A 221 -16.53 0.02 5.31
CA LYS A 221 -17.76 -0.28 6.07
C LYS A 221 -17.59 -0.01 7.57
N TYR A 222 -16.46 -0.42 8.13
CA TYR A 222 -16.14 -0.21 9.55
C TYR A 222 -15.50 1.15 9.83
N ARG A 223 -15.26 1.98 8.80
CA ARG A 223 -14.58 3.29 8.89
C ARG A 223 -13.21 3.20 9.56
N LEU A 224 -12.45 2.17 9.19
CA LEU A 224 -11.14 1.89 9.76
C LEU A 224 -10.02 2.24 8.79
N PRO A 225 -8.88 2.77 9.31
CA PRO A 225 -7.72 3.06 8.48
C PRO A 225 -6.93 1.80 8.12
N ARG A 226 -6.11 1.95 7.08
CA ARG A 226 -4.95 1.08 6.87
C ARG A 226 -3.88 1.41 7.89
N LEU A 227 -3.26 0.38 8.48
CA LEU A 227 -2.29 0.56 9.56
C LEU A 227 -0.86 0.72 9.05
N SER A 228 -0.57 0.17 7.88
CA SER A 228 0.75 0.20 7.25
C SER A 228 1.30 1.61 7.10
N LEU A 229 2.62 1.76 7.28
CA LEU A 229 3.32 3.04 7.12
C LEU A 229 3.28 3.54 5.67
N PHE A 230 2.98 2.68 4.70
CA PHE A 230 2.83 3.09 3.30
C PHE A 230 1.64 4.01 3.07
N TYR A 231 0.64 3.99 3.96
CA TYR A 231 -0.52 4.89 3.93
C TYR A 231 -0.33 6.16 4.77
N MET A 232 0.86 6.36 5.33
CA MET A 232 1.17 7.59 6.03
C MET A 232 1.10 8.75 5.04
N SER A 233 0.09 9.60 5.20
CA SER A 233 -0.21 10.67 4.26
C SER A 233 1.03 11.55 4.05
N GLN A 234 1.46 11.68 2.79
CA GLN A 234 2.43 12.68 2.38
C GLN A 234 1.76 14.06 2.36
N ALA A 235 1.49 14.61 3.56
CA ALA A 235 1.37 16.05 3.73
C ALA A 235 2.71 16.71 3.39
#